data_AF-A0A7Z9QHX8-F1
#
_entry.id   AF-A0A7Z9QHX8-F1
#
_cell.length_a   1.000
_cell.length_b   1.000
_cell.length_c   1.000
_cell.angle_alpha   90.00
_cell.angle_beta   90.00
_cell.angle_gamma   90.00
#
_symmetry.space_group_name_H-M   'P 1'
#
loop_
_entity.id
_entity.type
_entity.pdbx_description
1 polymer ?
#
loop_
_entity_poly.entity_id
_entity_poly.type
_entity_poly.pdbx_seq_one_letter_code
_entity_poly.pdbx_strand_id
1 'polypeptide(L)'
;MLMEIIKKRPMVKPANSIEKICLFLLLNILSAQDSLVLDSSQSQSKSKGKESKTVSITAVVNPVNVMPTAYRFSIYPRNHPAEPFIQKLFFPSESIQIILPSNILNTDTLGNIAKLEPLGAEYEHQYRMFNVGSGEIKLQPFTIRVPSDILKLIVLKEESGNPIPFSEIRITQNGALLTNSKTDTSGYVRLRIPVTRNKEEPVLVSIKPNGQFPTWRSRFYISDGINEKTVMISSISPEKGETIYEVIDDLSPFRVGPENGAAVLFFLNEGDHVVISKVAGDRFYGRVRIYLDQQEMYQNETGWILKKHVLRKE
;
A
#
# COMPACT_ATOMS: atom_id res chain seq x y z
N MET A 1 -54.47 27.42 13.90
CA MET A 1 -54.15 26.91 12.55
C MET A 1 -53.54 25.52 12.74
N LEU A 2 -54.12 24.53 12.04
CA LEU A 2 -54.09 23.07 12.22
C LEU A 2 -52.92 22.39 12.97
N MET A 3 -53.29 21.63 14.01
CA MET A 3 -52.56 20.47 14.55
C MET A 3 -53.05 19.22 13.80
N GLU A 4 -52.19 18.54 13.04
CA GLU A 4 -52.54 17.26 12.40
C GLU A 4 -52.43 16.10 13.39
N ILE A 5 -53.52 15.32 13.44
CA ILE A 5 -53.67 14.10 14.23
C ILE A 5 -53.13 12.92 13.42
N ILE A 6 -51.97 12.38 13.81
CA ILE A 6 -51.45 11.14 13.24
C ILE A 6 -52.22 9.94 13.83
N LYS A 7 -53.04 9.32 12.99
CA LYS A 7 -53.86 8.15 13.29
C LYS A 7 -52.99 6.88 13.30
N LYS A 8 -52.69 6.33 14.49
CA LYS A 8 -52.04 5.02 14.66
C LYS A 8 -52.97 3.91 14.11
N ARG A 9 -52.51 3.14 13.13
CA ARG A 9 -53.16 1.89 12.68
C ARG A 9 -52.53 0.68 13.40
N PRO A 10 -53.33 -0.30 13.83
CA PRO A 10 -52.83 -1.46 14.58
C PRO A 10 -52.10 -2.47 13.70
N MET A 11 -51.08 -3.08 14.32
CA MET A 11 -50.15 -4.06 13.81
C MET A 11 -50.86 -5.41 13.61
N VAL A 12 -50.95 -5.89 12.36
CA VAL A 12 -51.49 -7.21 12.00
C VAL A 12 -50.34 -8.21 11.93
N LYS A 13 -50.45 -9.31 12.67
CA LYS A 13 -49.51 -10.45 12.69
C LYS A 13 -49.52 -11.16 11.32
N PRO A 14 -48.35 -11.50 10.72
CA PRO A 14 -48.32 -12.38 9.57
C PRO A 14 -48.35 -13.84 10.07
N ALA A 15 -49.47 -14.52 9.87
CA ALA A 15 -49.58 -15.97 9.98
C ALA A 15 -50.01 -16.53 8.63
N ASN A 16 -49.27 -17.54 8.18
CA ASN A 16 -49.65 -18.57 7.19
C ASN A 16 -49.72 -18.15 5.70
N SER A 17 -48.58 -18.26 4.99
CA SER A 17 -48.61 -18.41 3.52
C SER A 17 -47.37 -19.09 2.88
N ILE A 18 -46.61 -19.93 3.59
CA ILE A 18 -45.43 -20.66 3.03
C ILE A 18 -45.54 -22.18 3.26
N GLU A 19 -46.71 -22.76 3.03
CA GLU A 19 -46.92 -24.21 3.24
C GLU A 19 -47.55 -24.94 2.05
N LYS A 20 -47.54 -24.34 0.84
CA LYS A 20 -48.15 -24.95 -0.36
C LYS A 20 -47.27 -24.96 -1.62
N ILE A 21 -45.95 -24.97 -1.49
CA ILE A 21 -45.02 -25.16 -2.63
C ILE A 21 -43.86 -26.07 -2.23
N CYS A 22 -44.17 -27.28 -1.73
CA CYS A 22 -43.15 -28.31 -1.45
C CYS A 22 -43.64 -29.75 -1.70
N LEU A 23 -44.66 -29.96 -2.54
CA LEU A 23 -45.25 -31.29 -2.75
C LEU A 23 -45.56 -31.56 -4.22
N PHE A 24 -44.54 -31.54 -5.11
CA PHE A 24 -44.76 -31.98 -6.51
C PHE A 24 -43.53 -32.51 -7.28
N LEU A 25 -42.47 -32.98 -6.61
CA LEU A 25 -41.27 -33.49 -7.31
C LEU A 25 -40.59 -34.70 -6.65
N LEU A 26 -41.37 -35.57 -6.01
CA LEU A 26 -40.91 -36.89 -5.54
C LEU A 26 -41.96 -37.95 -5.87
N LEU A 27 -41.95 -38.43 -7.12
CA LEU A 27 -42.51 -39.73 -7.53
C LEU A 27 -42.37 -39.82 -9.05
N ASN A 28 -41.24 -40.35 -9.52
CA ASN A 28 -41.16 -41.23 -10.69
C ASN A 28 -39.71 -41.68 -10.88
N ILE A 29 -39.56 -42.92 -11.35
CA ILE A 29 -38.33 -43.62 -11.74
C ILE A 29 -37.69 -44.46 -10.61
N LEU A 30 -38.40 -45.53 -10.27
CA LEU A 30 -37.81 -46.84 -9.97
C LEU A 30 -38.78 -47.86 -10.58
N SER A 31 -38.41 -48.45 -11.72
CA SER A 31 -38.82 -49.76 -12.26
C SER A 31 -38.60 -49.82 -13.78
N ALA A 32 -37.43 -50.28 -14.19
CA ALA A 32 -37.25 -51.01 -15.44
C ALA A 32 -36.10 -51.99 -15.21
N GLN A 33 -36.41 -53.11 -14.57
CA GLN A 33 -35.59 -54.31 -14.66
C GLN A 33 -36.01 -55.00 -15.96
N ASP A 34 -35.16 -54.90 -16.99
CA ASP A 34 -35.14 -55.87 -18.07
C ASP A 34 -33.78 -56.57 -18.04
N SER A 35 -33.85 -57.87 -17.79
CA SER A 35 -32.77 -58.82 -17.86
C SER A 35 -32.33 -58.99 -19.31
N LEU A 36 -31.10 -58.60 -19.62
CA LEU A 36 -30.38 -59.13 -20.78
C LEU A 36 -28.98 -59.56 -20.35
N VAL A 37 -28.82 -60.89 -20.37
CA VAL A 37 -27.56 -61.62 -20.40
C VAL A 37 -26.67 -60.99 -21.47
N LEU A 38 -25.51 -60.45 -21.07
CA LEU A 38 -24.48 -60.05 -22.02
C LEU A 38 -23.25 -60.93 -21.82
N ASP A 39 -22.93 -61.58 -22.93
CA ASP A 39 -21.97 -62.61 -23.20
C ASP A 39 -20.56 -62.25 -22.73
N SER A 40 -19.93 -63.17 -22.01
CA SER A 40 -18.51 -63.15 -21.70
C SER A 40 -17.73 -63.56 -22.96
N SER A 41 -17.50 -62.63 -23.88
CA SER A 41 -16.55 -62.82 -24.98
C SER A 41 -15.62 -61.62 -25.12
N GLN A 42 -14.39 -61.85 -24.65
CA GLN A 42 -13.13 -61.31 -25.16
C GLN A 42 -13.15 -59.91 -25.84
N SER A 43 -12.70 -58.92 -25.09
CA SER A 43 -11.65 -58.02 -25.60
C SER A 43 -10.81 -57.50 -24.43
N GLN A 44 -9.87 -58.33 -23.97
CA GLN A 44 -8.70 -57.82 -23.25
C GLN A 44 -7.86 -57.00 -24.23
N SER A 45 -8.28 -55.77 -24.53
CA SER A 45 -7.34 -54.77 -24.98
C SER A 45 -6.50 -54.40 -23.77
N LYS A 46 -5.30 -54.97 -23.68
CA LYS A 46 -4.23 -54.43 -22.83
C LYS A 46 -3.86 -53.05 -23.39
N SER A 47 -4.69 -52.05 -23.13
CA SER A 47 -4.28 -50.67 -23.13
C SER A 47 -3.23 -50.55 -22.03
N LYS A 48 -1.94 -50.66 -22.39
CA LYS A 48 -0.87 -50.10 -21.57
C LYS A 48 -1.27 -48.65 -21.32
N GLY A 49 -1.66 -48.33 -20.10
CA GLY A 49 -1.99 -46.96 -19.71
C GLY A 49 -0.86 -46.06 -20.15
N LYS A 50 -1.14 -45.14 -21.06
CA LYS A 50 -0.16 -44.16 -21.53
C LYS A 50 0.19 -43.31 -20.31
N GLU A 51 1.38 -43.51 -19.74
CA GLU A 51 1.84 -42.70 -18.61
C GLU A 51 1.72 -41.23 -18.99
N SER A 52 0.99 -40.47 -18.18
CA SER A 52 0.87 -39.04 -18.44
C SER A 52 2.22 -38.40 -18.20
N LYS A 53 2.73 -37.68 -19.20
CA LYS A 53 3.94 -36.87 -19.03
C LYS A 53 3.70 -35.92 -17.87
N THR A 54 4.63 -35.84 -16.94
CA THR A 54 4.53 -34.96 -15.79
C THR A 54 5.40 -33.72 -15.98
N VAL A 55 5.06 -32.67 -15.25
CA VAL A 55 5.84 -31.45 -15.14
C VAL A 55 6.02 -31.08 -13.68
N SER A 56 7.24 -30.70 -13.30
CA SER A 56 7.56 -30.18 -11.98
C SER A 56 7.51 -28.65 -12.01
N ILE A 57 6.74 -28.06 -11.11
CA ILE A 57 6.62 -26.62 -10.94
C ILE A 57 7.25 -26.25 -9.61
N THR A 58 8.28 -25.41 -9.65
CA THR A 58 9.05 -24.99 -8.48
C THR A 58 8.89 -23.49 -8.24
N ALA A 59 8.81 -23.11 -6.97
CA ALA A 59 8.69 -21.71 -6.56
C ALA A 59 9.65 -21.38 -5.41
N VAL A 60 10.25 -20.19 -5.50
CA VAL A 60 11.06 -19.62 -4.42
C VAL A 60 10.26 -18.53 -3.73
N VAL A 61 10.26 -18.53 -2.40
CA VAL A 61 9.57 -17.54 -1.57
C VAL A 61 10.61 -16.78 -0.74
N ASN A 62 10.57 -15.46 -0.82
CA ASN A 62 11.48 -14.53 -0.15
C ASN A 62 10.69 -13.64 0.82
N PRO A 63 10.61 -14.01 2.11
CA PRO A 63 10.08 -13.15 3.16
C PRO A 63 11.02 -11.97 3.43
N VAL A 64 10.49 -10.74 3.45
CA VAL A 64 11.26 -9.53 3.78
C VAL A 64 10.72 -8.93 5.07
N ASN A 65 11.47 -9.07 6.17
CA ASN A 65 11.11 -8.61 7.51
C ASN A 65 9.75 -9.15 8.00
N VAL A 66 9.40 -10.36 7.60
CA VAL A 66 8.14 -11.03 7.93
C VAL A 66 8.34 -12.52 8.17
N MET A 67 7.46 -13.13 8.96
CA MET A 67 7.48 -14.55 9.27
C MET A 67 6.09 -15.16 9.10
N PRO A 68 5.68 -15.49 7.86
CA PRO A 68 4.43 -16.20 7.60
C PRO A 68 4.45 -17.57 8.27
N THR A 69 3.30 -18.06 8.75
CA THR A 69 3.20 -19.36 9.43
C THR A 69 3.14 -20.54 8.45
N ALA A 70 2.61 -20.30 7.26
CA ALA A 70 2.54 -21.26 6.15
C ALA A 70 2.25 -20.51 4.83
N TYR A 71 2.29 -21.25 3.73
CA TYR A 71 1.92 -20.78 2.40
C TYR A 71 0.87 -21.70 1.81
N ARG A 72 -0.27 -21.15 1.41
CA ARG A 72 -1.21 -21.85 0.54
C ARG A 72 -0.84 -21.54 -0.91
N PHE A 73 -0.44 -22.58 -1.64
CA PHE A 73 -0.02 -22.47 -3.03
C PHE A 73 -1.01 -23.22 -3.93
N SER A 74 -1.52 -22.52 -4.94
CA SER A 74 -2.54 -23.04 -5.84
C SER A 74 -2.14 -22.82 -7.29
N ILE A 75 -2.49 -23.76 -8.16
CA ILE A 75 -2.32 -23.62 -9.61
C ILE A 75 -3.69 -23.82 -10.25
N TYR A 76 -4.06 -22.89 -11.14
CA TYR A 76 -5.33 -22.92 -11.85
C TYR A 76 -5.18 -22.36 -13.27
N PRO A 77 -6.08 -22.69 -14.19
CA PRO A 77 -6.09 -22.09 -15.52
C PRO A 77 -6.56 -20.64 -15.43
N ARG A 78 -5.96 -19.77 -16.24
CA ARG A 78 -6.25 -18.33 -16.24
C ARG A 78 -7.71 -18.01 -16.58
N ASN A 79 -8.35 -18.83 -17.41
CA ASN A 79 -9.74 -18.66 -17.83
C ASN A 79 -10.77 -19.22 -16.83
N HIS A 80 -10.36 -20.10 -15.90
CA HIS A 80 -11.23 -20.65 -14.85
C HIS A 80 -10.57 -20.56 -13.47
N PRO A 81 -10.42 -19.35 -12.91
CA PRO A 81 -9.71 -19.14 -11.64
C PRO A 81 -10.38 -19.76 -10.41
N ALA A 82 -11.65 -20.15 -10.52
CA ALA A 82 -12.39 -20.83 -9.45
C ALA A 82 -12.12 -22.35 -9.39
N GLU A 83 -11.44 -22.92 -10.39
CA GLU A 83 -11.23 -24.36 -10.54
C GLU A 83 -9.73 -24.68 -10.48
N PRO A 84 -9.14 -24.80 -9.28
CA PRO A 84 -7.73 -25.13 -9.16
C PRO A 84 -7.44 -26.55 -9.60
N PHE A 85 -6.38 -26.70 -10.41
CA PHE A 85 -5.76 -28.00 -10.68
C PHE A 85 -5.24 -28.62 -9.39
N ILE A 86 -4.69 -27.78 -8.51
CA ILE A 86 -4.19 -28.18 -7.20
C ILE A 86 -4.17 -27.00 -6.24
N GLN A 87 -4.34 -27.30 -4.97
CA GLN A 87 -4.09 -26.40 -3.85
C GLN A 87 -3.41 -27.20 -2.75
N LYS A 88 -2.25 -26.72 -2.27
CA LYS A 88 -1.47 -27.37 -1.22
C LYS A 88 -0.92 -26.35 -0.23
N LEU A 89 -0.82 -26.77 1.03
CA LEU A 89 -0.18 -26.01 2.10
C LEU A 89 1.31 -26.40 2.19
N PHE A 90 2.17 -25.41 2.38
CA PHE A 90 3.61 -25.56 2.60
C PHE A 90 4.04 -24.78 3.84
N PHE A 91 4.94 -25.32 4.65
CA PHE A 91 5.54 -24.59 5.77
C PHE A 91 6.78 -23.78 5.31
N PRO A 92 7.19 -22.72 6.04
CA PRO A 92 8.30 -21.85 5.63
C PRO A 92 9.64 -22.54 5.36
N SER A 93 9.89 -23.66 6.03
CA SER A 93 11.11 -24.48 5.85
C SER A 93 11.02 -25.47 4.68
N GLU A 94 9.86 -25.60 4.04
CA GLU A 94 9.65 -26.56 2.95
C GLU A 94 9.86 -25.91 1.58
N SER A 95 10.51 -26.64 0.67
CA SER A 95 10.60 -26.23 -0.72
C SER A 95 9.25 -26.38 -1.42
N ILE A 96 8.77 -25.32 -2.07
CA ILE A 96 7.56 -25.41 -2.88
C ILE A 96 7.89 -26.10 -4.20
N GLN A 97 7.50 -27.37 -4.30
CA GLN A 97 7.55 -28.18 -5.50
C GLN A 97 6.24 -28.92 -5.68
N ILE A 98 5.66 -28.83 -6.87
CA ILE A 98 4.44 -29.53 -7.26
C ILE A 98 4.70 -30.31 -8.54
N ILE A 99 4.17 -31.53 -8.62
CA ILE A 99 4.22 -32.35 -9.83
C ILE A 99 2.79 -32.49 -10.34
N LEU A 100 2.55 -32.08 -11.59
CA LEU A 100 1.25 -32.20 -12.25
C LEU A 100 1.37 -32.98 -13.56
N PRO A 101 0.32 -33.68 -14.01
CA PRO A 101 0.21 -34.15 -15.38
C PRO A 101 0.29 -32.96 -16.35
N SER A 102 1.15 -33.00 -17.37
CA SER A 102 1.36 -31.88 -18.28
C SER A 102 0.13 -31.55 -19.13
N ASN A 103 -0.76 -32.53 -19.33
CA ASN A 103 -1.96 -32.41 -20.16
C ASN A 103 -3.13 -31.66 -19.51
N ILE A 104 -3.06 -31.37 -18.19
CA ILE A 104 -4.10 -30.56 -17.53
C ILE A 104 -3.81 -29.05 -17.64
N LEU A 105 -2.56 -28.67 -17.91
CA LEU A 105 -2.18 -27.26 -18.03
C LEU A 105 -2.73 -26.66 -19.32
N ASN A 106 -3.14 -25.41 -19.26
CA ASN A 106 -3.59 -24.68 -20.44
C ASN A 106 -2.39 -24.41 -21.38
N THR A 107 -2.58 -24.71 -22.67
CA THR A 107 -1.59 -24.52 -23.74
C THR A 107 -1.49 -23.08 -24.25
N ASP A 108 -2.46 -22.23 -23.92
CA ASP A 108 -2.44 -20.81 -24.26
C ASP A 108 -1.22 -20.10 -23.64
N THR A 109 -0.74 -19.05 -24.31
CA THR A 109 0.34 -18.23 -23.78
C THR A 109 -0.10 -17.54 -22.48
N LEU A 110 0.67 -17.74 -21.41
CA LEU A 110 0.38 -17.32 -20.04
C LEU A 110 -1.01 -17.81 -19.58
N GLY A 111 -1.41 -18.99 -20.06
CA GLY A 111 -2.70 -19.61 -19.80
C GLY A 111 -2.86 -20.19 -18.39
N ASN A 112 -1.78 -20.23 -17.59
CA ASN A 112 -1.80 -20.81 -16.24
C ASN A 112 -1.38 -19.76 -15.20
N ILE A 113 -1.95 -19.85 -14.01
CA ILE A 113 -1.64 -18.97 -12.88
C ILE A 113 -1.22 -19.82 -11.68
N ALA A 114 -0.08 -19.47 -11.09
CA ALA A 114 0.34 -19.90 -9.77
C ALA A 114 0.03 -18.78 -8.76
N LYS A 115 -0.73 -19.11 -7.71
CA LYS A 115 -1.09 -18.20 -6.62
C LYS A 115 -0.38 -18.63 -5.34
N LEU A 116 0.27 -17.69 -4.68
CA LEU A 116 0.84 -17.87 -3.34
C LEU A 116 0.08 -16.97 -2.36
N GLU A 117 -0.47 -17.59 -1.32
CA GLU A 117 -1.16 -16.92 -0.22
C GLU A 117 -0.40 -17.20 1.09
N PRO A 118 0.38 -16.23 1.59
CA PRO A 118 1.03 -16.36 2.88
C PRO A 118 0.01 -16.28 4.02
N LEU A 119 0.19 -17.13 5.03
CA LEU A 119 -0.70 -17.23 6.19
C LEU A 119 -0.03 -16.67 7.45
N GLY A 120 -0.85 -16.39 8.48
CA GLY A 120 -0.41 -15.89 9.78
C GLY A 120 -0.59 -14.38 9.97
N ALA A 121 -0.83 -13.62 8.90
CA ALA A 121 -1.25 -12.22 8.92
C ALA A 121 -1.96 -11.89 7.59
N GLU A 122 -2.41 -10.65 7.42
CA GLU A 122 -3.07 -10.15 6.20
C GLU A 122 -2.06 -9.84 5.08
N TYR A 123 -1.28 -10.83 4.67
CA TYR A 123 -0.31 -10.67 3.58
C TYR A 123 -0.99 -10.51 2.21
N GLU A 124 -0.41 -9.68 1.33
CA GLU A 124 -0.86 -9.59 -0.06
C GLU A 124 -0.69 -10.93 -0.79
N HIS A 125 -1.77 -11.39 -1.43
CA HIS A 125 -1.71 -12.55 -2.33
C HIS A 125 -0.85 -12.22 -3.56
N GLN A 126 -0.04 -13.19 -3.98
CA GLN A 126 0.83 -13.01 -5.15
C GLN A 126 0.51 -14.01 -6.24
N TYR A 127 0.66 -13.57 -7.48
CA TYR A 127 0.31 -14.34 -8.67
C TYR A 127 1.49 -14.37 -9.65
N ARG A 128 1.72 -15.50 -10.31
CA ARG A 128 2.66 -15.66 -11.42
C ARG A 128 1.95 -16.34 -12.56
N MET A 129 1.91 -15.68 -13.72
CA MET A 129 1.44 -16.31 -14.95
C MET A 129 2.59 -17.10 -15.59
N PHE A 130 2.28 -18.24 -16.18
CA PHE A 130 3.29 -19.08 -16.83
C PHE A 130 2.71 -19.89 -18.00
N ASN A 131 3.60 -20.27 -18.92
CA ASN A 131 3.29 -21.14 -20.06
C ASN A 131 3.38 -22.61 -19.67
N VAL A 132 2.68 -23.49 -20.40
CA VAL A 132 2.98 -24.91 -20.36
C VAL A 132 4.43 -25.17 -20.81
N GLY A 133 5.07 -26.16 -20.21
CA GLY A 133 6.44 -26.55 -20.49
C GLY A 133 6.66 -28.04 -20.24
N SER A 134 7.84 -28.54 -20.60
CA SER A 134 8.24 -29.93 -20.35
C SER A 134 9.33 -30.02 -19.28
N GLY A 135 9.27 -31.03 -18.42
CA GLY A 135 10.27 -31.25 -17.38
C GLY A 135 10.05 -30.35 -16.17
N GLU A 136 10.71 -29.19 -16.14
CA GLU A 136 10.65 -28.25 -15.01
C GLU A 136 10.20 -26.85 -15.44
N ILE A 137 9.27 -26.27 -14.68
CA ILE A 137 8.83 -24.87 -14.78
C ILE A 137 9.26 -24.16 -13.50
N LYS A 138 10.24 -23.26 -13.63
CA LYS A 138 10.69 -22.40 -12.53
C LYS A 138 9.92 -21.10 -12.53
N LEU A 139 9.14 -20.86 -11.48
CA LEU A 139 8.40 -19.62 -11.34
C LEU A 139 9.31 -18.47 -10.88
N GLN A 140 8.95 -17.26 -11.28
CA GLN A 140 9.61 -16.06 -10.75
C GLN A 140 9.40 -15.97 -9.22
N PRO A 141 10.43 -15.61 -8.45
CA PRO A 141 10.36 -15.59 -6.99
C PRO A 141 9.19 -14.77 -6.45
N PHE A 142 8.59 -15.25 -5.37
CA PHE A 142 7.55 -14.56 -4.62
C PHE A 142 8.20 -13.75 -3.50
N THR A 143 7.87 -12.46 -3.37
CA THR A 143 8.44 -11.59 -2.33
C THR A 143 7.34 -11.18 -1.37
N ILE A 144 7.39 -11.66 -0.14
CA ILE A 144 6.38 -11.36 0.87
C ILE A 144 6.87 -10.18 1.70
N ARG A 145 6.03 -9.17 1.85
CA ARG A 145 6.34 -7.94 2.58
C ARG A 145 5.39 -7.78 3.75
N VAL A 146 5.77 -6.91 4.69
CA VAL A 146 4.93 -6.52 5.83
C VAL A 146 3.55 -6.05 5.30
N PRO A 147 2.44 -6.59 5.82
CA PRO A 147 1.11 -6.09 5.50
C PRO A 147 1.04 -4.58 5.71
N SER A 148 0.47 -3.87 4.74
CA SER A 148 0.54 -2.42 4.70
C SER A 148 -0.75 -1.82 4.17
N ASP A 149 -1.17 -0.74 4.79
CA ASP A 149 -2.15 0.18 4.21
C ASP A 149 -1.47 1.06 3.17
N ILE A 150 -2.27 1.62 2.28
CA ILE A 150 -1.82 2.39 1.14
C ILE A 150 -2.23 3.85 1.31
N LEU A 151 -1.26 4.75 1.26
CA LEU A 151 -1.51 6.17 1.11
C LEU A 151 -1.10 6.60 -0.29
N LYS A 152 -2.08 7.02 -1.08
CA LYS A 152 -1.85 7.75 -2.33
C LYS A 152 -1.77 9.24 -1.99
N LEU A 153 -0.60 9.82 -2.19
CA LEU A 153 -0.34 11.22 -1.89
C LEU A 153 -0.06 11.97 -3.18
N ILE A 154 -0.68 13.14 -3.35
CA ILE A 154 -0.33 14.09 -4.40
C ILE A 154 0.10 15.41 -3.77
N VAL A 155 1.22 15.94 -4.22
CA VAL A 155 1.84 17.17 -3.71
C VAL A 155 1.75 18.25 -4.79
N LEU A 156 1.06 19.34 -4.48
CA LEU A 156 0.77 20.42 -5.41
C LEU A 156 1.20 21.78 -4.83
N LYS A 157 1.45 22.74 -5.71
CA LYS A 157 1.68 24.14 -5.38
C LYS A 157 0.36 24.78 -4.98
N GLU A 158 0.34 25.44 -3.82
CA GLU A 158 -0.86 26.11 -3.31
C GLU A 158 -1.38 27.20 -4.28
N GLU A 159 -0.47 27.92 -4.93
CA GLU A 159 -0.81 29.10 -5.74
C GLU A 159 -1.37 28.76 -7.12
N SER A 160 -1.01 27.60 -7.66
CA SER A 160 -1.33 27.24 -9.05
C SER A 160 -1.99 25.88 -9.22
N GLY A 161 -2.01 25.03 -8.18
CA GLY A 161 -2.45 23.64 -8.27
C GLY A 161 -1.52 22.74 -9.10
N ASN A 162 -0.42 23.27 -9.64
CA ASN A 162 0.55 22.50 -10.39
C ASN A 162 1.31 21.53 -9.48
N PRO A 163 1.74 20.35 -9.97
CA PRO A 163 2.44 19.38 -9.17
C PRO A 163 3.83 19.86 -8.72
N ILE A 164 4.25 19.43 -7.53
CA ILE A 164 5.62 19.57 -7.04
C ILE A 164 6.32 18.20 -7.20
N PRO A 165 7.09 18.01 -8.29
CA PRO A 165 7.71 16.74 -8.57
C PRO A 165 8.87 16.49 -7.61
N PHE A 166 9.26 15.22 -7.48
CA PHE A 166 10.49 14.84 -6.78
C PHE A 166 10.57 15.33 -5.33
N SER A 167 9.43 15.44 -4.65
CA SER A 167 9.35 15.77 -3.23
C SER A 167 9.68 14.54 -2.39
N GLU A 168 10.60 14.66 -1.45
CA GLU A 168 10.96 13.59 -0.54
C GLU A 168 9.94 13.49 0.59
N ILE A 169 9.44 12.29 0.84
CA ILE A 169 8.38 12.06 1.81
C ILE A 169 8.87 11.07 2.85
N ARG A 170 8.64 11.42 4.12
CA ARG A 170 8.92 10.58 5.28
C ARG A 170 7.68 10.51 6.15
N ILE A 171 7.25 9.30 6.48
CA ILE A 171 6.17 9.06 7.44
C ILE A 171 6.77 8.38 8.66
N THR A 172 6.58 9.00 9.81
CA THR A 172 7.13 8.56 11.09
C THR A 172 6.05 8.49 12.16
N GLN A 173 6.22 7.62 13.13
CA GLN A 173 5.40 7.56 14.34
C GLN A 173 6.31 7.29 15.54
N ASN A 174 6.18 8.10 16.60
CA ASN A 174 7.01 7.99 17.81
C ASN A 174 8.52 7.93 17.53
N GLY A 175 8.98 8.73 16.55
CA GLY A 175 10.38 8.77 16.11
C GLY A 175 10.82 7.64 15.18
N ALA A 176 10.04 6.55 15.06
CA ALA A 176 10.33 5.45 14.15
C ALA A 176 9.87 5.76 12.73
N LEU A 177 10.71 5.43 11.74
CA LEU A 177 10.37 5.53 10.32
C LEU A 177 9.44 4.39 9.92
N LEU A 178 8.22 4.73 9.48
CA LEU A 178 7.27 3.75 8.95
C LEU A 178 7.50 3.52 7.46
N THR A 179 7.70 4.61 6.71
CA THR A 179 7.95 4.54 5.26
C THR A 179 8.57 5.83 4.75
N ASN A 180 9.32 5.75 3.66
CA ASN A 180 9.80 6.89 2.91
C ASN A 180 9.69 6.61 1.40
N SER A 181 9.58 7.68 0.63
CA SER A 181 9.60 7.61 -0.84
C SER A 181 9.79 9.01 -1.42
N LYS A 182 9.71 9.12 -2.73
CA LYS A 182 9.79 10.37 -3.48
C LYS A 182 8.65 10.44 -4.48
N THR A 183 8.09 11.64 -4.70
CA THR A 183 7.06 11.82 -5.72
C THR A 183 7.63 11.71 -7.14
N ASP A 184 6.79 11.27 -8.07
CA ASP A 184 7.10 11.27 -9.50
C ASP A 184 6.98 12.67 -10.12
N THR A 185 7.07 12.76 -11.45
CA THR A 185 6.96 14.02 -12.20
C THR A 185 5.59 14.69 -12.08
N SER A 186 4.55 13.95 -11.71
CA SER A 186 3.19 14.44 -11.47
C SER A 186 2.95 14.82 -10.00
N GLY A 187 3.98 14.79 -9.16
CA GLY A 187 3.84 15.06 -7.73
C GLY A 187 3.11 13.94 -6.98
N TYR A 188 2.91 12.78 -7.61
CA TYR A 188 2.21 11.63 -7.04
C TYR A 188 3.18 10.64 -6.39
N VAL A 189 2.74 9.99 -5.32
CA VAL A 189 3.39 8.79 -4.78
C VAL A 189 2.37 7.83 -4.17
N ARG A 190 2.69 6.53 -4.21
CA ARG A 190 1.98 5.48 -3.48
C ARG A 190 2.87 4.94 -2.38
N LEU A 191 2.51 5.21 -1.13
CA LEU A 191 3.24 4.82 0.07
C LEU A 191 2.60 3.57 0.69
N ARG A 192 3.44 2.61 1.08
CA ARG A 192 3.03 1.44 1.89
C ARG A 192 3.35 1.72 3.35
N ILE A 193 2.32 1.69 4.19
CA ILE A 193 2.40 2.03 5.60
C ILE A 193 2.07 0.78 6.42
N PRO A 194 3.03 0.23 7.20
CA PRO A 194 2.81 -1.01 7.93
C PRO A 194 1.55 -0.99 8.80
N VAL A 195 0.75 -2.06 8.76
CA VAL A 195 -0.44 -2.21 9.62
C VAL A 195 -0.07 -2.42 11.09
N THR A 196 1.19 -2.76 11.36
CA THR A 196 1.76 -2.91 12.71
C THR A 196 1.99 -1.58 13.43
N ARG A 197 1.72 -0.45 12.78
CA ARG A 197 1.74 0.88 13.41
C ARG A 197 0.70 0.98 14.52
N ASN A 198 0.88 1.93 15.45
CA ASN A 198 -0.17 2.26 16.40
C ASN A 198 -1.31 2.99 15.67
N LYS A 199 -2.48 2.37 15.54
CA LYS A 199 -3.64 2.97 14.84
C LYS A 199 -4.38 4.02 15.67
N GLU A 200 -4.13 4.07 16.98
CA GLU A 200 -4.77 5.02 17.91
C GLU A 200 -4.06 6.38 17.93
N GLU A 201 -2.86 6.46 17.35
CA GLU A 201 -2.06 7.67 17.25
C GLU A 201 -1.90 8.12 15.79
N PRO A 202 -1.89 9.44 15.52
CA PRO A 202 -1.63 9.93 14.18
C PRO A 202 -0.18 9.64 13.77
N VAL A 203 0.05 9.59 12.46
CA VAL A 203 1.43 9.60 11.93
C VAL A 203 1.86 11.03 11.64
N LEU A 204 3.14 11.31 11.80
CA LEU A 204 3.75 12.54 11.29
C LEU A 204 4.19 12.31 9.85
N VAL A 205 3.64 13.11 8.94
CA VAL A 205 4.06 13.14 7.53
C VAL A 205 4.90 14.38 7.32
N SER A 206 6.13 14.18 6.83
CA SER A 206 7.04 15.25 6.42
C SER A 206 7.31 15.14 4.92
N ILE A 207 7.20 16.26 4.22
CA ILE A 207 7.41 16.41 2.78
C ILE A 207 8.46 17.49 2.60
N LYS A 208 9.65 17.13 2.12
CA LYS A 208 10.70 18.07 1.70
C LYS A 208 10.58 18.27 0.19
N PRO A 209 9.98 19.39 -0.28
CA PRO A 209 9.72 19.57 -1.70
C PRO A 209 10.99 20.08 -2.40
N ASN A 210 11.08 19.87 -3.71
CA ASN A 210 12.17 20.46 -4.50
C ASN A 210 11.86 21.93 -4.84
N GLY A 211 12.89 22.78 -4.90
CA GLY A 211 12.77 24.21 -5.22
C GLY A 211 12.57 25.11 -4.00
N GLN A 212 11.88 26.24 -4.18
CA GLN A 212 11.72 27.29 -3.16
C GLN A 212 10.49 27.06 -2.24
N PHE A 213 10.34 25.83 -1.73
CA PHE A 213 9.26 25.46 -0.81
C PHE A 213 9.83 25.07 0.54
N PRO A 214 9.19 25.46 1.66
CA PRO A 214 9.60 24.98 2.97
C PRO A 214 9.25 23.50 3.12
N THR A 215 9.95 22.81 4.03
CA THR A 215 9.53 21.47 4.45
C THR A 215 8.11 21.55 5.02
N TRP A 216 7.21 20.76 4.46
CA TRP A 216 5.85 20.61 4.95
C TRP A 216 5.77 19.42 5.92
N ARG A 217 4.96 19.58 6.95
CA ARG A 217 4.71 18.66 8.05
C ARG A 217 3.25 18.75 8.47
N SER A 218 2.64 17.60 8.78
CA SER A 218 1.31 17.50 9.36
C SER A 218 1.12 16.15 10.04
N ARG A 219 0.21 16.10 11.02
CA ARG A 219 -0.25 14.87 11.65
C ARG A 219 -1.62 14.48 11.12
N PHE A 220 -1.80 13.20 10.80
CA PHE A 220 -3.12 12.67 10.49
C PHE A 220 -3.21 11.16 10.72
N TYR A 221 -4.45 10.69 10.91
CA TYR A 221 -4.78 9.28 10.96
C TYR A 221 -4.86 8.69 9.54
N ILE A 222 -4.41 7.45 9.39
CA ILE A 222 -4.51 6.68 8.14
C ILE A 222 -5.43 5.51 8.41
N SER A 223 -6.59 5.51 7.75
CA SER A 223 -7.58 4.42 7.84
C SER A 223 -7.05 3.14 7.20
N ASP A 224 -7.69 2.02 7.48
CA ASP A 224 -7.33 0.73 6.89
C ASP A 224 -7.62 0.71 5.37
N GLY A 225 -6.80 -0.01 4.61
CA GLY A 225 -6.92 -0.15 3.18
C GLY A 225 -6.26 0.98 2.38
N ILE A 226 -7.02 1.64 1.51
CA ILE A 226 -6.50 2.64 0.56
C ILE A 226 -7.02 4.02 0.94
N ASN A 227 -6.10 4.95 1.14
CA ASN A 227 -6.36 6.34 1.47
C ASN A 227 -5.79 7.24 0.38
N GLU A 228 -6.45 8.36 0.13
CA GLU A 228 -5.99 9.39 -0.81
C GLU A 228 -5.90 10.73 -0.10
N LYS A 229 -4.81 11.46 -0.33
CA LYS A 229 -4.59 12.78 0.25
C LYS A 229 -3.92 13.70 -0.75
N THR A 230 -4.42 14.92 -0.84
CA THR A 230 -3.79 16.03 -1.56
C THR A 230 -3.17 16.98 -0.54
N VAL A 231 -1.90 17.32 -0.74
CA VAL A 231 -1.18 18.31 0.05
C VAL A 231 -0.82 19.48 -0.84
N MET A 232 -1.28 20.67 -0.45
CA MET A 232 -0.94 21.93 -1.09
C MET A 232 0.17 22.59 -0.27
N ILE A 233 1.25 23.02 -0.93
CA ILE A 233 2.38 23.68 -0.28
C ILE A 233 2.59 25.04 -0.93
N SER A 234 2.54 26.11 -0.13
CA SER A 234 2.93 27.44 -0.58
C SER A 234 4.44 27.57 -0.67
N SER A 235 4.86 28.22 -1.75
CA SER A 235 6.22 28.71 -1.92
C SER A 235 6.54 29.82 -0.92
N ILE A 236 7.83 30.02 -0.69
CA ILE A 236 8.31 31.18 0.06
C ILE A 236 8.41 32.35 -0.91
N SER A 237 7.56 33.35 -0.72
CA SER A 237 7.64 34.60 -1.48
C SER A 237 8.50 35.62 -0.71
N PRO A 238 9.71 35.97 -1.21
CA PRO A 238 10.51 37.04 -0.63
C PRO A 238 9.92 38.41 -1.01
N GLU A 239 9.92 39.34 -0.07
CA GLU A 239 9.57 40.74 -0.32
C GLU A 239 10.74 41.50 -0.97
N LYS A 240 10.50 42.76 -1.37
CA LYS A 240 11.54 43.59 -1.99
C LYS A 240 12.72 43.78 -1.03
N GLY A 241 13.90 43.35 -1.46
CA GLY A 241 15.12 43.43 -0.65
C GLY A 241 15.37 42.19 0.20
N GLU A 242 14.47 41.21 0.18
CA GLU A 242 14.69 39.91 0.82
C GLU A 242 15.34 38.91 -0.16
N THR A 243 16.01 37.89 0.38
CA THR A 243 16.59 36.80 -0.40
C THR A 243 16.46 35.49 0.36
N ILE A 244 16.14 34.40 -0.35
CA ILE A 244 16.02 33.07 0.24
C ILE A 244 17.42 32.45 0.39
N TYR A 245 17.68 31.95 1.57
CA TYR A 245 18.84 31.13 1.90
C TYR A 245 18.38 29.75 2.37
N GLU A 246 19.19 28.75 2.13
CA GLU A 246 19.03 27.39 2.62
C GLU A 246 20.07 27.10 3.70
N VAL A 247 19.63 26.54 4.83
CA VAL A 247 20.49 26.11 5.92
C VAL A 247 21.28 24.89 5.48
N ILE A 248 22.60 24.88 5.73
CA ILE A 248 23.50 23.81 5.28
C ILE A 248 24.02 22.89 6.39
N ASP A 249 23.78 23.25 7.65
CA ASP A 249 24.19 22.45 8.80
C ASP A 249 22.96 22.11 9.64
N ASP A 250 22.89 20.85 10.11
CA ASP A 250 21.98 20.47 11.17
C ASP A 250 22.30 21.19 12.49
N LEU A 251 21.26 21.45 13.27
CA LEU A 251 21.36 22.14 14.56
C LEU A 251 21.98 23.55 14.47
N SER A 252 21.70 24.27 13.39
CA SER A 252 22.11 25.65 13.17
C SER A 252 21.38 26.60 14.13
N PRO A 253 22.07 27.35 15.02
CA PRO A 253 21.39 28.20 16.00
C PRO A 253 20.71 29.41 15.36
N PHE A 254 19.41 29.57 15.60
CA PHE A 254 18.64 30.77 15.26
C PHE A 254 18.40 31.59 16.53
N ARG A 255 18.84 32.86 16.54
CA ARG A 255 19.02 33.65 17.76
C ARG A 255 18.15 34.89 17.81
N VAL A 256 17.84 35.35 19.02
CA VAL A 256 17.10 36.61 19.26
C VAL A 256 17.94 37.83 18.82
N GLY A 257 19.24 37.80 19.10
CA GLY A 257 20.17 38.90 18.86
C GLY A 257 21.38 38.48 18.03
N PRO A 258 22.09 39.44 17.41
CA PRO A 258 23.30 39.16 16.64
C PRO A 258 24.48 38.76 17.54
N GLU A 259 24.53 39.21 18.79
CA GLU A 259 25.69 39.08 19.68
C GLU A 259 26.09 37.66 20.06
N ASN A 260 27.38 37.48 20.35
CA ASN A 260 27.89 36.22 20.88
C ASN A 260 27.31 36.03 22.28
N GLY A 261 26.59 34.93 22.50
CA GLY A 261 25.87 34.67 23.75
C GLY A 261 24.40 35.07 23.74
N ALA A 262 23.89 35.66 22.64
CA ALA A 262 22.46 35.87 22.46
C ALA A 262 21.69 34.55 22.62
N ALA A 263 20.52 34.63 23.26
CA ALA A 263 19.64 33.49 23.47
C ALA A 263 19.29 32.82 22.12
N VAL A 264 19.39 31.49 22.10
CA VAL A 264 18.94 30.68 20.97
C VAL A 264 17.43 30.51 21.09
N LEU A 265 16.71 30.91 20.04
CA LEU A 265 15.27 30.69 19.92
C LEU A 265 14.99 29.20 19.72
N PHE A 266 15.64 28.64 18.69
CA PHE A 266 15.58 27.23 18.33
C PHE A 266 16.71 26.92 17.34
N PHE A 267 16.82 25.66 16.95
CA PHE A 267 17.79 25.19 15.98
C PHE A 267 17.10 24.86 14.65
N LEU A 268 17.71 25.29 13.56
CA LEU A 268 17.33 24.95 12.20
C LEU A 268 18.12 23.73 11.72
N ASN A 269 17.54 22.94 10.83
CA ASN A 269 18.18 21.77 10.24
C ASN A 269 18.56 22.03 8.79
N GLU A 270 19.42 21.17 8.25
CA GLU A 270 19.82 21.22 6.85
C GLU A 270 18.59 21.19 5.92
N GLY A 271 18.55 22.13 4.98
CA GLY A 271 17.45 22.31 4.03
C GLY A 271 16.32 23.21 4.52
N ASP A 272 16.34 23.69 5.76
CA ASP A 272 15.40 24.72 6.19
C ASP A 272 15.68 26.03 5.44
N HIS A 273 14.61 26.76 5.11
CA HIS A 273 14.74 28.03 4.39
C HIS A 273 14.65 29.22 5.33
N VAL A 274 15.55 30.18 5.13
CA VAL A 274 15.58 31.46 5.83
C VAL A 274 15.46 32.58 4.82
N VAL A 275 14.48 33.46 5.00
CA VAL A 275 14.34 34.66 4.17
C VAL A 275 15.08 35.81 4.84
N ILE A 276 16.22 36.18 4.28
CA ILE A 276 17.11 37.21 4.84
C ILE A 276 16.70 38.57 4.34
N SER A 277 16.46 39.50 5.27
CA SER A 277 16.07 40.89 5.00
C SER A 277 17.15 41.90 5.39
N LYS A 278 18.10 41.52 6.25
CA LYS A 278 19.18 42.40 6.70
C LYS A 278 20.47 41.63 6.95
N VAL A 279 21.60 42.26 6.65
CA VAL A 279 22.95 41.70 6.84
C VAL A 279 23.79 42.65 7.71
N ALA A 280 24.49 42.10 8.71
CA ALA A 280 25.44 42.80 9.55
C ALA A 280 26.72 41.96 9.69
N GLY A 281 27.70 42.20 8.81
CA GLY A 281 28.93 41.39 8.77
C GLY A 281 28.65 39.94 8.38
N ASP A 282 29.01 39.01 9.25
CA ASP A 282 28.77 37.57 9.12
C ASP A 282 27.43 37.11 9.73
N ARG A 283 26.56 38.04 10.12
CA ARG A 283 25.27 37.78 10.77
C ARG A 283 24.13 38.23 9.88
N PHE A 284 23.22 37.32 9.59
CA PHE A 284 22.06 37.56 8.75
C PHE A 284 20.80 37.56 9.61
N TYR A 285 19.98 38.60 9.46
CA TYR A 285 18.67 38.71 10.07
C TYR A 285 17.60 38.38 9.05
N GLY A 286 16.65 37.55 9.45
CA GLY A 286 15.61 37.08 8.56
C GLY A 286 14.45 36.44 9.28
N ARG A 287 13.53 35.92 8.48
CA ARG A 287 12.36 35.16 8.93
C ARG A 287 12.43 33.71 8.48
N VAL A 288 11.95 32.82 9.33
CA VAL A 288 11.80 31.39 9.05
C VAL A 288 10.35 30.99 9.28
N ARG A 289 9.85 30.08 8.44
CA ARG A 289 8.53 29.48 8.66
C ARG A 289 8.73 28.15 9.38
N ILE A 290 8.36 28.08 10.65
CA ILE A 290 8.48 26.88 11.48
C ILE A 290 7.13 26.21 11.66
N TYR A 291 7.12 24.87 11.73
CA TYR A 291 5.95 24.10 12.10
C TYR A 291 5.93 23.89 13.62
N LEU A 292 4.89 24.37 14.29
CA LEU A 292 4.69 24.22 15.72
C LEU A 292 3.87 22.97 15.99
N ASP A 293 4.55 21.88 16.32
CA ASP A 293 3.97 20.56 16.53
C ASP A 293 2.77 20.54 17.50
N GLN A 294 2.83 21.31 18.59
CA GLN A 294 1.75 21.34 19.60
C GLN A 294 0.49 22.08 19.13
N GLN A 295 0.65 23.01 18.18
CA GLN A 295 -0.42 23.86 17.67
C GLN A 295 -0.86 23.46 16.26
N GLU A 296 -0.18 22.48 15.67
CA GLU A 296 -0.38 21.98 14.31
C GLU A 296 -0.42 23.07 13.23
N MET A 297 0.31 24.16 13.44
CA MET A 297 0.29 25.33 12.57
C MET A 297 1.70 25.81 12.22
N TYR A 298 1.80 26.55 11.11
CA TYR A 298 3.02 27.26 10.77
C TYR A 298 3.02 28.66 11.36
N GLN A 299 4.17 29.06 11.88
CA GLN A 299 4.41 30.42 12.36
C GLN A 299 5.68 30.98 11.70
N ASN A 300 5.63 32.27 11.37
CA ASN A 300 6.83 32.98 10.95
C ASN A 300 7.52 33.51 12.19
N GLU A 301 8.78 33.12 12.38
CA GLU A 301 9.65 33.63 13.44
C GLU A 301 10.78 34.44 12.83
N THR A 302 11.23 35.48 13.54
CA THR A 302 12.35 36.33 13.09
C THR A 302 13.54 36.19 14.03
N GLY A 303 14.74 36.32 13.48
CA GLY A 303 15.96 36.12 14.26
C GLY A 303 17.22 36.19 13.42
N TRP A 304 18.33 35.85 14.05
CA TRP A 304 19.67 35.94 13.51
C TRP A 304 20.30 34.56 13.29
N ILE A 305 20.95 34.39 12.16
CA ILE A 305 21.77 33.22 11.81
C ILE A 305 23.14 33.66 11.31
N LEU A 306 24.16 32.85 11.54
CA LEU A 306 25.49 33.10 11.00
C LEU A 306 25.54 32.71 9.53
N LYS A 307 26.19 33.55 8.71
CA LYS A 307 26.41 33.34 7.28
C LYS A 307 27.00 31.96 6.97
N LYS A 308 27.87 31.45 7.83
CA LYS A 308 28.52 30.14 7.63
C LYS A 308 27.54 28.96 7.62
N HIS A 309 26.34 29.13 8.17
CA HIS A 309 25.32 28.09 8.27
C HIS A 309 24.30 28.13 7.11
N VAL A 310 24.46 29.05 6.16
CA VAL A 310 23.49 29.27 5.10
C VAL A 310 24.14 29.49 3.74
N LEU A 311 23.51 28.96 2.69
CA LEU A 311 23.85 29.24 1.30
C LEU A 311 22.69 29.97 0.62
N ARG A 312 23.03 30.94 -0.23
CA ARG A 312 22.04 31.65 -1.02
C ARG A 312 21.40 30.66 -2.00
N LYS A 313 20.07 30.62 -2.01
CA LYS A 313 19.30 29.85 -2.99
C LYS A 313 19.08 30.75 -4.21
N GLU A 314 19.54 30.28 -5.37
CA GLU A 314 19.31 30.96 -6.66
C GLU A 314 17.88 30.74 -7.19
#